data_AF-A0A059BSX0-F1
#
_entry.id   AF-A0A059BSX0-F1
#
_cell.length_a   1.000
_cell.length_b   1.000
_cell.length_c   1.000
_cell.angle_alpha   90.00
_cell.angle_beta   90.00
_cell.angle_gamma   90.00
#
_symmetry.space_group_name_H-M   'P 1'
#
loop_
_entity.id
_entity.type
_entity.pdbx_description
1 polymer ?
#
loop_
_entity_poly.entity_id
_entity_poly.type
_entity_poly.pdbx_seq_one_letter_code
_entity_poly.pdbx_strand_id
1 'polypeptide(L)'
;MASSSALSLCSSLASRCRVSHNPQAYHHPSSSSSSSSVVSFSPPSRAGAAPLPSLIKLAPSRSSPLSFPPRSSSESDAPVIEFAPEPAEPAEPVEAEPAPAAPGPSDAPKREEVFAVVMIGSRQYIVFPGRYIYTQRLKDANVDDKIILNKVLLVGTRTSTYIGKPVVPNAAVHAVVEEQGLNPKVIVFKYKKKKNYRRNIGHRQPNTRIRITGITGYQDSPAVTLDS
;
A
#
# COMPACT_ATOMS: atom_id res chain seq x y z
N MET A 1 -0.33 73.31 0.23
CA MET A 1 -0.91 73.56 1.57
C MET A 1 -2.30 72.97 1.59
N ALA A 2 -2.56 72.04 2.53
CA ALA A 2 -3.85 71.49 2.99
C ALA A 2 -4.87 70.99 1.93
N SER A 3 -5.36 69.76 1.97
CA SER A 3 -6.15 69.27 3.11
C SER A 3 -6.47 67.78 2.95
N SER A 4 -6.43 67.08 4.08
CA SER A 4 -6.80 65.69 4.31
C SER A 4 -8.30 65.45 4.15
N SER A 5 -8.69 64.24 3.76
CA SER A 5 -10.00 63.68 4.14
C SER A 5 -9.93 62.16 4.23
N ALA A 6 -10.04 61.67 5.47
CA ALA A 6 -10.30 60.29 5.81
C ALA A 6 -11.81 60.12 5.98
N LEU A 7 -12.40 59.07 5.40
CA LEU A 7 -13.72 58.58 5.83
C LEU A 7 -13.72 57.05 5.84
N SER A 8 -13.78 56.54 7.06
CA SER A 8 -14.11 55.18 7.44
C SER A 8 -15.62 54.98 7.34
N LEU A 9 -16.08 53.90 6.69
CA LEU A 9 -17.45 53.41 6.80
C LEU A 9 -17.44 51.90 7.08
N CYS A 10 -17.71 51.56 8.33
CA CYS A 10 -18.15 50.24 8.78
C CYS A 10 -19.67 50.13 8.66
N SER A 11 -20.20 48.99 8.21
CA SER A 11 -21.48 48.37 8.65
C SER A 11 -21.78 47.14 7.76
N SER A 12 -21.58 45.93 8.25
CA SER A 12 -22.58 45.05 8.91
C SER A 12 -23.75 44.62 8.02
N LEU A 13 -23.63 43.47 7.35
CA LEU A 13 -24.79 42.65 7.00
C LEU A 13 -24.59 41.24 7.57
N ALA A 14 -25.21 41.01 8.73
CA ALA A 14 -25.44 39.70 9.28
C ALA A 14 -26.65 39.07 8.57
N SER A 15 -26.39 38.09 7.70
CA SER A 15 -27.44 37.27 7.09
C SER A 15 -27.95 36.25 8.10
N ARG A 16 -29.21 36.43 8.52
CA ARG A 16 -29.95 35.48 9.35
C ARG A 16 -30.21 34.18 8.56
N CYS A 17 -29.45 33.12 8.85
CA CYS A 17 -29.80 31.78 8.39
C CYS A 17 -30.90 31.19 9.29
N ARG A 18 -32.11 31.09 8.74
CA ARG A 18 -33.23 30.34 9.33
C ARG A 18 -32.92 28.84 9.21
N VAL A 19 -32.63 28.19 10.33
CA VAL A 19 -32.63 26.72 10.44
C VAL A 19 -34.08 26.27 10.56
N SER A 20 -34.65 25.67 9.52
CA SER A 20 -35.92 24.97 9.62
C SER A 20 -35.69 23.60 10.27
N HIS A 21 -36.06 23.46 11.53
CA HIS A 21 -36.22 22.15 12.15
C HIS A 21 -37.44 21.45 11.53
N ASN A 22 -37.20 20.30 10.92
CA ASN A 22 -38.23 19.38 10.45
C ASN A 22 -38.37 18.28 11.52
N PRO A 23 -39.43 18.29 12.36
CA PRO A 23 -39.66 17.21 13.31
C PRO A 23 -40.45 16.11 12.63
N GLN A 24 -39.76 15.11 12.06
CA GLN A 24 -40.45 13.88 11.70
C GLN A 24 -40.69 13.04 12.95
N ALA A 25 -41.97 12.87 13.22
CA ALA A 25 -42.56 12.16 14.33
C ALA A 25 -42.15 10.69 14.33
N TYR A 26 -41.78 10.21 15.51
CA TYR A 26 -41.67 8.80 15.83
C TYR A 26 -43.07 8.19 15.87
N HIS A 27 -43.39 7.35 14.88
CA HIS A 27 -44.52 6.46 14.96
C HIS A 27 -44.07 5.13 15.57
N HIS A 28 -44.51 4.89 16.79
CA HIS A 28 -44.50 3.58 17.43
C HIS A 28 -45.77 2.82 17.03
N PRO A 29 -45.68 1.58 16.54
CA PRO A 29 -46.78 0.65 16.64
C PRO A 29 -46.61 -0.22 17.89
N SER A 30 -47.63 -0.18 18.74
CA SER A 30 -47.86 -1.03 19.91
C SER A 30 -48.72 -2.24 19.54
N SER A 31 -48.65 -3.27 20.40
CA SER A 31 -49.50 -4.47 20.49
C SER A 31 -49.16 -5.58 19.47
N SER A 32 -49.17 -6.88 19.79
CA SER A 32 -49.81 -7.63 20.87
C SER A 32 -49.23 -9.05 21.01
N SER A 33 -49.22 -9.53 22.26
CA SER A 33 -49.39 -10.88 22.84
C SER A 33 -49.28 -12.19 22.03
N SER A 34 -48.82 -13.21 22.78
CA SER A 34 -48.98 -14.68 22.66
C SER A 34 -47.97 -15.37 21.73
N SER A 35 -47.32 -16.48 22.07
CA SER A 35 -47.69 -17.60 22.94
C SER A 35 -46.44 -18.37 23.41
N SER A 36 -46.63 -19.06 24.53
CA SER A 36 -45.73 -20.00 25.19
C SER A 36 -45.35 -21.22 24.34
N SER A 37 -44.07 -21.60 24.34
CA SER A 37 -43.67 -23.01 24.27
C SER A 37 -42.33 -23.21 24.97
N VAL A 38 -42.42 -23.90 26.10
CA VAL A 38 -41.31 -24.43 26.89
C VAL A 38 -40.78 -25.68 26.19
N VAL A 39 -39.49 -25.69 25.84
CA VAL A 39 -38.77 -26.93 25.50
C VAL A 39 -37.63 -27.08 26.50
N SER A 40 -37.85 -28.02 27.40
CA SER A 40 -36.89 -28.62 28.31
C SER A 40 -35.88 -29.44 27.50
N PHE A 41 -34.59 -29.21 27.71
CA PHE A 41 -33.57 -30.18 27.33
C PHE A 41 -32.70 -30.49 28.54
N SER A 42 -32.80 -31.74 28.96
CA SER A 42 -32.15 -32.34 30.11
C SER A 42 -30.63 -32.47 29.91
N PRO A 43 -29.82 -32.39 30.98
CA PRO A 43 -28.38 -32.58 30.90
C PRO A 43 -28.02 -34.07 30.86
N PRO A 44 -27.02 -34.51 30.07
CA PRO A 44 -26.49 -35.85 30.23
C PRO A 44 -25.50 -35.93 31.41
N SER A 45 -25.66 -37.03 32.13
CA SER A 45 -24.99 -37.43 33.34
C SER A 45 -23.50 -37.78 33.17
N ARG A 46 -22.77 -37.41 34.22
CA ARG A 46 -21.46 -37.86 34.71
C ARG A 46 -21.24 -39.39 34.64
N ALA A 47 -20.14 -39.83 34.00
CA ALA A 47 -19.32 -40.98 34.42
C ALA A 47 -18.01 -41.05 33.62
N GLY A 48 -16.87 -41.31 34.29
CA GLY A 48 -15.61 -41.71 33.66
C GLY A 48 -14.39 -40.89 34.05
N ALA A 49 -13.82 -41.18 35.22
CA ALA A 49 -12.53 -40.66 35.69
C ALA A 49 -11.36 -41.51 35.16
N ALA A 50 -10.29 -40.87 34.68
CA ALA A 50 -8.94 -41.45 34.57
C ALA A 50 -7.88 -40.32 34.41
N PRO A 51 -6.61 -40.52 34.81
CA PRO A 51 -5.78 -39.49 35.45
C PRO A 51 -4.82 -38.74 34.51
N LEU A 52 -4.38 -37.57 35.00
CA LEU A 52 -3.37 -36.67 34.45
C LEU A 52 -1.95 -37.29 34.43
N PRO A 53 -1.13 -37.01 33.40
CA PRO A 53 0.32 -37.03 33.56
C PRO A 53 0.93 -35.62 33.64
N SER A 54 1.47 -35.33 34.83
CA SER A 54 2.78 -34.72 35.10
C SER A 54 3.36 -33.64 34.15
N LEU A 55 3.28 -32.40 34.64
CA LEU A 55 4.43 -31.51 34.92
C LEU A 55 5.63 -31.54 33.94
N ILE A 56 5.57 -30.74 32.87
CA ILE A 56 6.77 -30.39 32.10
C ILE A 56 7.46 -29.19 32.78
N LYS A 57 8.59 -29.47 33.41
CA LYS A 57 9.52 -28.48 33.99
C LYS A 57 10.13 -27.61 32.88
N LEU A 58 10.06 -26.29 33.04
CA LEU A 58 10.96 -25.35 32.39
C LEU A 58 12.39 -25.56 32.88
N ALA A 59 13.34 -25.70 31.96
CA ALA A 59 14.77 -25.59 32.22
C ALA A 59 15.33 -24.35 31.50
N PRO A 60 16.17 -23.52 32.15
CA PRO A 60 16.87 -22.41 31.52
C PRO A 60 18.29 -22.82 31.06
N SER A 61 18.97 -21.88 30.37
CA SER A 61 20.40 -21.87 29.99
C SER A 61 20.69 -22.43 28.58
N ARG A 62 21.58 -21.88 27.75
CA ARG A 62 22.61 -20.83 27.85
C ARG A 62 22.70 -20.11 26.49
N SER A 63 23.00 -18.83 26.51
CA SER A 63 23.42 -18.04 25.35
C SER A 63 24.75 -18.56 24.78
N SER A 64 24.80 -18.82 23.49
CA SER A 64 26.02 -19.12 22.74
C SER A 64 26.88 -17.86 22.61
N PRO A 65 28.18 -17.87 22.97
CA PRO A 65 29.07 -16.76 22.63
C PRO A 65 29.53 -16.89 21.17
N LEU A 66 29.43 -15.79 20.44
CA LEU A 66 30.08 -15.61 19.15
C LEU A 66 31.61 -15.63 19.37
N SER A 67 32.30 -16.56 18.73
CA SER A 67 33.77 -16.56 18.66
C SER A 67 34.17 -16.23 17.22
N PHE A 68 34.77 -15.06 17.03
CA PHE A 68 35.42 -14.68 15.79
C PHE A 68 36.82 -15.31 15.73
N PRO A 69 37.22 -15.98 14.64
CA PRO A 69 38.59 -16.42 14.48
C PRO A 69 39.48 -15.26 14.01
N PRO A 70 40.69 -15.07 14.58
CA PRO A 70 41.65 -14.11 14.08
C PRO A 70 42.37 -14.64 12.82
N ARG A 71 42.83 -13.69 12.01
CA ARG A 71 43.49 -13.87 10.72
C ARG A 71 45.00 -13.66 10.90
N SER A 72 45.82 -14.69 10.66
CA SER A 72 47.26 -14.59 10.39
C SER A 72 47.75 -15.98 9.89
N SER A 73 48.05 -16.13 8.59
CA SER A 73 49.38 -16.09 7.96
C SER A 73 50.07 -17.47 7.86
N SER A 74 50.80 -17.66 6.76
CA SER A 74 51.76 -18.72 6.37
C SER A 74 51.26 -20.13 6.00
N GLU A 75 51.21 -20.35 4.68
CA GLU A 75 51.91 -21.37 3.85
C GLU A 75 51.98 -22.87 4.24
N SER A 76 51.71 -23.67 3.19
CA SER A 76 52.24 -25.00 2.82
C SER A 76 51.80 -26.24 3.59
N ASP A 77 50.94 -27.06 2.95
CA ASP A 77 51.32 -28.38 2.39
C ASP A 77 50.06 -29.21 2.06
N ALA A 78 50.03 -29.76 0.84
CA ALA A 78 49.06 -30.76 0.41
C ALA A 78 49.46 -32.16 0.95
N PRO A 79 48.54 -33.15 0.99
CA PRO A 79 48.54 -34.06 -0.14
C PRO A 79 47.17 -34.61 -0.59
N VAL A 80 47.17 -34.87 -1.89
CA VAL A 80 46.39 -35.78 -2.74
C VAL A 80 45.92 -37.07 -2.02
N ILE A 81 44.65 -37.43 -2.21
CA ILE A 81 44.21 -38.84 -2.15
C ILE A 81 43.55 -39.18 -3.49
N GLU A 82 44.14 -40.21 -4.09
CA GLU A 82 43.79 -40.89 -5.33
C GLU A 82 42.44 -41.62 -5.23
N PHE A 83 41.67 -41.60 -6.31
CA PHE A 83 40.83 -42.74 -6.65
C PHE A 83 41.03 -43.06 -8.13
N ALA A 84 41.71 -44.18 -8.36
CA ALA A 84 42.04 -44.74 -9.67
C ALA A 84 40.92 -45.72 -10.14
N PRO A 85 40.99 -46.38 -11.31
CA PRO A 85 40.05 -46.17 -12.42
C PRO A 85 39.32 -47.45 -12.90
N GLU A 86 38.33 -47.31 -13.80
CA GLU A 86 37.87 -48.39 -14.70
C GLU A 86 37.32 -47.81 -16.03
N PRO A 87 37.30 -48.56 -17.14
CA PRO A 87 37.98 -48.19 -18.41
C PRO A 87 37.02 -47.84 -19.57
N ALA A 88 37.63 -47.41 -20.68
CA ALA A 88 37.07 -47.10 -22.02
C ALA A 88 36.02 -48.11 -22.53
N GLU A 89 34.99 -47.71 -23.29
CA GLU A 89 34.99 -47.31 -24.71
C GLU A 89 33.56 -46.82 -25.11
N PRO A 90 33.28 -46.30 -26.32
CA PRO A 90 33.99 -45.37 -27.20
C PRO A 90 33.09 -44.19 -27.68
N ALA A 91 33.67 -43.31 -28.49
CA ALA A 91 33.08 -42.08 -29.01
C ALA A 91 31.81 -42.26 -29.88
N GLU A 92 30.80 -41.42 -29.62
CA GLU A 92 29.82 -40.97 -30.62
C GLU A 92 29.89 -39.43 -30.69
N PRO A 93 29.92 -38.83 -31.90
CA PRO A 93 30.12 -37.40 -32.08
C PRO A 93 28.81 -36.65 -31.83
N VAL A 94 28.69 -36.03 -30.65
CA VAL A 94 27.58 -35.09 -30.41
C VAL A 94 27.96 -33.74 -31.01
N GLU A 95 27.40 -33.51 -32.19
CA GLU A 95 27.34 -32.21 -32.85
C GLU A 95 26.93 -31.12 -31.86
N ALA A 96 27.64 -30.00 -31.92
CA ALA A 96 27.42 -28.85 -31.06
C ALA A 96 25.99 -28.32 -31.20
N GLU A 97 25.12 -28.62 -30.24
CA GLU A 97 23.93 -27.81 -30.02
C GLU A 97 24.38 -26.46 -29.46
N PRO A 98 24.11 -25.34 -30.16
CA PRO A 98 24.41 -24.03 -29.61
C PRO A 98 23.49 -23.79 -28.41
N ALA A 99 24.10 -23.64 -27.23
CA ALA A 99 23.42 -23.16 -26.04
C ALA A 99 22.57 -21.93 -26.40
N PRO A 100 21.27 -21.89 -26.05
CA PRO A 100 20.44 -20.74 -26.33
C PRO A 100 21.03 -19.53 -25.61
N ALA A 101 21.45 -18.53 -26.39
CA ALA A 101 21.97 -17.27 -25.91
C ALA A 101 21.02 -16.70 -24.85
N ALA A 102 21.56 -16.40 -23.66
CA ALA A 102 20.84 -15.63 -22.66
C ALA A 102 20.30 -14.34 -23.32
N PRO A 103 19.01 -14.00 -23.15
CA PRO A 103 18.49 -12.75 -23.71
C PRO A 103 19.29 -11.59 -23.12
N GLY A 104 19.92 -10.81 -23.99
CA GLY A 104 20.67 -9.63 -23.59
C GLY A 104 19.76 -8.63 -22.85
N PRO A 105 20.32 -7.69 -22.08
CA PRO A 105 19.57 -6.66 -21.36
C PRO A 105 18.79 -5.67 -22.25
N SER A 106 18.65 -5.93 -23.55
CA SER A 106 18.04 -5.05 -24.55
C SER A 106 16.51 -5.18 -24.68
N ASP A 107 15.90 -6.25 -24.18
CA ASP A 107 14.48 -6.56 -24.43
C ASP A 107 13.52 -6.05 -23.33
N ALA A 108 14.03 -5.29 -22.36
CA ALA A 108 13.19 -4.66 -21.36
C ALA A 108 12.31 -3.57 -22.02
N PRO A 109 10.99 -3.51 -21.73
CA PRO A 109 10.12 -2.52 -22.34
C PRO A 109 10.61 -1.12 -21.96
N LYS A 110 11.01 -0.35 -22.98
CA LYS A 110 11.47 1.03 -22.84
C LYS A 110 10.30 1.87 -22.32
N ARG A 111 10.37 2.27 -21.05
CA ARG A 111 9.35 3.15 -20.44
C ARG A 111 9.51 4.55 -21.01
N GLU A 112 8.39 5.20 -21.32
CA GLU A 112 8.39 6.59 -21.72
C GLU A 112 9.04 7.46 -20.63
N GLU A 113 9.89 8.39 -21.04
CA GLU A 113 10.72 9.21 -20.15
C GLU A 113 9.95 10.48 -19.73
N VAL A 114 8.77 10.24 -19.15
CA VAL A 114 7.83 11.25 -18.68
C VAL A 114 7.32 10.89 -17.29
N PHE A 115 7.09 11.90 -16.46
CA PHE A 115 6.47 11.73 -15.15
C PHE A 115 5.44 12.83 -14.90
N ALA A 116 4.52 12.58 -13.97
CA ALA A 116 3.57 13.60 -13.54
C ALA A 116 3.39 13.59 -12.03
N VAL A 117 2.89 14.71 -11.51
CA VAL A 117 2.40 14.83 -10.13
C VAL A 117 0.89 14.94 -10.19
N VAL A 118 0.21 13.93 -9.64
CA VAL A 118 -1.26 13.85 -9.63
C VAL A 118 -1.79 14.00 -8.23
N MET A 119 -2.95 14.65 -8.11
CA MET A 119 -3.68 14.75 -6.85
C MET A 119 -4.79 13.71 -6.79
N ILE A 120 -4.68 12.77 -5.86
CA ILE A 120 -5.68 11.71 -5.62
C ILE A 120 -6.22 11.88 -4.21
N GLY A 121 -7.51 12.19 -4.09
CA GLY A 121 -8.11 12.63 -2.83
C GLY A 121 -7.46 13.93 -2.34
N SER A 122 -6.81 13.88 -1.18
CA SER A 122 -6.12 15.02 -0.55
C SER A 122 -4.59 14.86 -0.54
N ARG A 123 -4.04 13.94 -1.34
CA ARG A 123 -2.61 13.63 -1.39
C ARG A 123 -2.07 13.71 -2.81
N GLN A 124 -0.80 14.05 -2.93
CA GLN A 124 -0.10 14.12 -4.20
C GLN A 124 0.80 12.89 -4.38
N TYR A 125 0.88 12.41 -5.61
CA TYR A 125 1.67 11.23 -5.98
C TYR A 125 2.50 11.54 -7.22
N ILE A 126 3.76 11.09 -7.20
CA ILE A 126 4.60 11.06 -8.39
C ILE A 126 4.27 9.78 -9.14
N VAL A 127 3.91 9.92 -10.41
CA VAL A 127 3.50 8.83 -11.28
C VAL A 127 4.40 8.72 -12.48
N PHE A 128 4.70 7.47 -12.85
CA PHE A 128 5.46 7.10 -14.03
C PHE A 128 4.64 6.08 -14.83
N PRO A 129 4.65 6.15 -16.17
CA PRO A 129 3.96 5.17 -17.00
C PRO A 129 4.52 3.76 -16.74
N GLY A 130 3.63 2.78 -16.65
CA GLY A 130 3.95 1.38 -16.36
C GLY A 130 4.19 1.05 -14.89
N ARG A 131 4.21 2.03 -13.97
CA ARG A 131 4.36 1.82 -12.52
C ARG A 131 3.00 1.76 -11.82
N TYR A 132 2.93 0.98 -10.74
CA TYR A 132 1.76 0.96 -9.86
C TYR A 132 1.99 1.81 -8.60
N ILE A 133 0.89 2.34 -8.06
CA ILE A 133 0.86 3.07 -6.80
C ILE A 133 -0.33 2.62 -5.94
N TYR A 134 -0.18 2.70 -4.62
CA TYR A 134 -1.28 2.50 -3.68
C TYR A 134 -1.92 3.83 -3.30
N THR A 135 -3.23 3.92 -3.48
CA THR A 135 -4.01 5.12 -3.22
C THR A 135 -5.08 4.85 -2.17
N GLN A 136 -5.73 5.93 -1.72
CA GLN A 136 -6.96 5.82 -0.96
C GLN A 136 -8.02 5.06 -1.79
N ARG A 137 -8.92 4.34 -1.10
CA ARG A 137 -9.98 3.57 -1.73
C ARG A 137 -10.83 4.44 -2.67
N LEU A 138 -10.94 4.00 -3.92
CA LEU A 138 -11.91 4.52 -4.88
C LEU A 138 -13.21 3.73 -4.74
N LYS A 139 -14.33 4.42 -4.48
CA LYS A 139 -15.63 3.78 -4.22
C LYS A 139 -16.33 3.33 -5.51
N ASP A 140 -16.17 4.11 -6.57
CA ASP A 140 -16.95 3.96 -7.81
C ASP A 140 -16.18 3.23 -8.92
N ALA A 141 -15.02 2.65 -8.59
CA ALA A 141 -14.20 1.92 -9.54
C ALA A 141 -14.22 0.42 -9.22
N ASN A 142 -14.26 -0.42 -10.24
CA ASN A 142 -14.09 -1.87 -10.11
C ASN A 142 -12.66 -2.28 -10.43
N VAL A 143 -12.33 -3.55 -10.21
CA VAL A 143 -11.06 -4.13 -10.67
C VAL A 143 -11.06 -4.18 -12.21
N ASP A 144 -9.91 -3.94 -12.81
CA ASP A 144 -9.66 -3.82 -14.27
C ASP A 144 -10.30 -2.61 -14.96
N ASP A 145 -10.93 -1.71 -14.18
CA ASP A 145 -11.51 -0.49 -14.71
C ASP A 145 -10.45 0.53 -15.15
N LYS A 146 -10.73 1.26 -16.22
CA LYS A 146 -9.87 2.31 -16.78
C LYS A 146 -10.29 3.66 -16.21
N ILE A 147 -9.41 4.26 -15.43
CA ILE A 147 -9.65 5.54 -14.74
C ILE A 147 -8.78 6.62 -15.34
N ILE A 148 -9.36 7.80 -15.50
CA ILE A 148 -8.66 9.00 -15.95
C ILE A 148 -8.50 9.96 -14.76
N LEU A 149 -7.26 10.30 -14.43
CA LEU A 149 -6.92 11.25 -13.37
C LEU A 149 -6.72 12.64 -13.98
N ASN A 150 -7.74 13.50 -13.85
CA ASN A 150 -7.74 14.84 -14.45
C ASN A 150 -6.97 15.89 -13.64
N LYS A 151 -6.75 15.64 -12.34
CA LYS A 151 -6.08 16.62 -11.44
C LYS A 151 -4.56 16.43 -11.50
N VAL A 152 -3.97 16.89 -12.59
CA VAL A 152 -2.52 16.87 -12.82
C VAL A 152 -1.94 18.25 -12.48
N LEU A 153 -0.96 18.28 -11.58
CA LEU A 153 -0.35 19.52 -11.08
C LEU A 153 0.92 19.89 -11.85
N LEU A 154 1.67 18.87 -12.28
CA LEU A 154 2.93 19.03 -12.97
C LEU A 154 3.14 17.85 -13.91
N VAL A 155 3.70 18.10 -15.09
CA VAL A 155 4.19 17.07 -16.01
C VAL A 155 5.64 17.39 -16.35
N GLY A 156 6.54 16.45 -16.13
CA GLY A 156 7.96 16.59 -16.43
C GLY A 156 8.38 15.63 -17.53
N THR A 157 9.09 16.16 -18.52
CA THR A 157 9.80 15.38 -19.54
C THR A 157 11.31 15.55 -19.34
N ARG A 158 12.12 14.95 -20.22
CA ARG A 158 13.58 15.14 -20.16
C ARG A 158 14.04 16.57 -20.43
N THR A 159 13.34 17.28 -21.30
CA THR A 159 13.77 18.60 -21.80
C THR A 159 12.98 19.73 -21.19
N SER A 160 11.70 19.50 -20.89
CA SER A 160 10.77 20.54 -20.48
C SER A 160 9.87 20.10 -19.33
N THR A 161 9.44 21.06 -18.53
CA THR A 161 8.50 20.84 -17.42
C THR A 161 7.28 21.75 -17.57
N TYR A 162 6.10 21.17 -17.51
CA TYR A 162 4.82 21.85 -17.55
C TYR A 162 4.31 22.02 -16.11
N ILE A 163 4.27 23.26 -15.63
CA ILE A 163 3.87 23.59 -14.25
C ILE A 163 2.45 24.15 -14.26
N GLY A 164 1.53 23.48 -13.55
CA GLY A 164 0.13 23.89 -13.46
C GLY A 164 -0.08 25.13 -12.61
N LYS A 165 -1.12 25.91 -12.95
CA LYS A 165 -1.58 27.08 -12.20
C LYS A 165 -3.10 27.06 -12.03
N PRO A 166 -3.70 26.30 -11.09
CA PRO A 166 -3.13 25.32 -10.16
C PRO A 166 -2.98 23.90 -10.73
N VAL A 167 -3.61 23.61 -11.88
CA VAL A 167 -3.51 22.34 -12.63
C VAL A 167 -2.98 22.63 -14.04
N VAL A 168 -2.45 21.61 -14.70
CA VAL A 168 -2.08 21.68 -16.13
C VAL A 168 -3.35 21.50 -16.96
N PRO A 169 -3.79 22.48 -17.77
CA PRO A 169 -4.99 22.36 -18.59
C PRO A 169 -4.90 21.17 -19.56
N ASN A 170 -6.02 20.49 -19.78
CA ASN A 170 -6.20 19.32 -20.65
C ASN A 170 -5.36 18.08 -20.34
N ALA A 171 -4.49 18.14 -19.33
CA ALA A 171 -3.65 17.02 -18.94
C ALA A 171 -4.48 15.92 -18.27
N ALA A 172 -4.25 14.68 -18.70
CA ALA A 172 -4.92 13.50 -18.20
C ALA A 172 -3.90 12.37 -17.99
N VAL A 173 -3.97 11.72 -16.83
CA VAL A 173 -3.20 10.49 -16.57
C VAL A 173 -4.15 9.29 -16.64
N HIS A 174 -3.88 8.41 -17.60
CA HIS A 174 -4.64 7.17 -17.78
C HIS A 174 -4.10 6.09 -16.87
N ALA A 175 -4.99 5.39 -16.19
CA ALA A 175 -4.62 4.38 -15.22
C ALA A 175 -5.63 3.21 -15.21
N VAL A 176 -5.21 2.05 -14.75
CA VAL A 176 -6.03 0.84 -14.60
C VAL A 176 -6.01 0.39 -13.15
N VAL A 177 -7.17 0.03 -12.61
CA VAL A 177 -7.27 -0.54 -11.26
C VAL A 177 -6.84 -2.00 -11.29
N GLU A 178 -5.71 -2.33 -10.66
CA GLU A 178 -5.23 -3.73 -10.61
C GLU A 178 -5.91 -4.51 -9.47
N GLU A 179 -6.00 -3.92 -8.28
CA GLU A 179 -6.55 -4.62 -7.11
C GLU A 179 -7.17 -3.65 -6.11
N GLN A 180 -8.10 -4.18 -5.33
CA GLN A 180 -8.85 -3.46 -4.31
C GLN A 180 -8.77 -4.21 -2.99
N GLY A 181 -7.89 -3.76 -2.11
CA GLY A 181 -7.50 -4.51 -0.92
C GLY A 181 -7.71 -3.77 0.39
N LEU A 182 -7.20 -4.41 1.45
CA LEU A 182 -7.04 -3.85 2.77
C LEU A 182 -5.56 -3.81 3.12
N ASN A 183 -5.11 -2.71 3.72
CA ASN A 183 -3.76 -2.60 4.24
C ASN A 183 -3.47 -3.65 5.35
N PRO A 184 -2.18 -3.88 5.64
CA PRO A 184 -1.77 -4.60 6.84
C PRO A 184 -2.45 -4.05 8.09
N LYS A 185 -2.79 -4.92 9.04
CA LYS A 185 -3.48 -4.54 10.27
C LYS A 185 -2.57 -3.60 11.08
N VAL A 186 -3.02 -2.37 11.26
CA VAL A 186 -2.39 -1.42 12.19
C VAL A 186 -3.03 -1.61 13.55
N ILE A 187 -2.23 -1.93 14.56
CA ILE A 187 -2.71 -2.15 15.92
C ILE A 187 -2.66 -0.82 16.68
N VAL A 188 -3.85 -0.32 17.06
CA VAL A 188 -4.01 0.84 17.93
C VAL A 188 -4.14 0.34 19.37
N PHE A 189 -3.01 0.32 20.07
CA PHE A 189 -2.96 -0.03 21.48
C PHE A 189 -3.04 1.24 22.35
N LYS A 190 -4.04 1.31 23.24
CA LYS A 190 -4.21 2.40 24.22
C LYS A 190 -3.98 1.85 25.62
N TYR A 191 -3.15 2.52 26.41
CA TYR A 191 -2.83 2.14 27.78
C TYR A 191 -2.84 3.33 28.73
N LYS A 192 -3.38 3.17 29.94
CA LYS A 192 -3.18 4.13 31.04
C LYS A 192 -2.62 3.42 32.27
N LYS A 193 -1.49 3.92 32.77
CA LYS A 193 -0.80 3.37 33.96
C LYS A 193 -1.70 3.41 35.21
N LYS A 194 -1.65 2.37 36.04
CA LYS A 194 -2.37 2.26 37.33
C LYS A 194 -3.90 2.49 37.27
N LYS A 195 -4.51 2.45 36.08
CA LYS A 195 -5.96 2.62 35.87
C LYS A 195 -6.65 1.38 35.30
N ASN A 196 -5.93 0.25 35.26
CA ASN A 196 -6.36 -1.00 34.61
C ASN A 196 -7.00 -0.77 33.21
N TYR A 197 -6.52 0.24 32.48
CA TYR A 197 -7.06 0.59 31.17
C TYR A 197 -6.07 0.15 30.11
N ARG A 198 -6.45 -0.89 29.37
CA ARG A 198 -5.73 -1.38 28.19
C ARG A 198 -6.78 -1.66 27.11
N ARG A 199 -6.60 -1.12 25.90
CA ARG A 199 -7.46 -1.38 24.73
C ARG A 199 -6.58 -1.72 23.55
N ASN A 200 -6.91 -2.79 22.85
CA ASN A 200 -6.22 -3.23 21.65
C ASN A 200 -7.25 -3.29 20.52
N ILE A 201 -7.14 -2.40 19.54
CA ILE A 201 -8.07 -2.32 18.41
C ILE A 201 -7.24 -2.39 17.12
N GLY A 202 -7.63 -3.27 16.21
CA GLY A 202 -7.03 -3.33 14.88
C GLY A 202 -7.75 -2.39 13.92
N HIS A 203 -6.99 -1.70 13.06
CA HIS A 203 -7.51 -1.00 11.89
C HIS A 203 -6.90 -1.58 10.63
N ARG A 204 -7.72 -1.78 9.60
CA ARG A 204 -7.28 -2.16 8.25
C ARG A 204 -7.85 -1.15 7.28
N GLN A 205 -7.00 -0.24 6.82
CA GLN A 205 -7.41 0.80 5.89
C GLN A 205 -7.68 0.20 4.50
N PRO A 206 -8.85 0.41 3.89
CA PRO A 206 -9.09 0.01 2.51
C PRO A 206 -8.24 0.86 1.56
N ASN A 207 -7.61 0.20 0.60
CA ASN A 207 -6.75 0.81 -0.39
C ASN A 207 -7.14 0.32 -1.80
N THR A 208 -6.63 1.02 -2.81
CA THR A 208 -6.72 0.61 -4.21
C THR A 208 -5.32 0.67 -4.79
N ARG A 209 -4.92 -0.36 -5.54
CA ARG A 209 -3.70 -0.35 -6.33
C ARG A 209 -4.06 0.00 -7.76
N ILE A 210 -3.40 1.02 -8.29
CA ILE A 210 -3.65 1.52 -9.63
C ILE A 210 -2.34 1.50 -10.39
N ARG A 211 -2.36 0.99 -11.61
CA ARG A 211 -1.25 1.04 -12.55
C ARG A 211 -1.44 2.16 -13.55
N ILE A 212 -0.39 2.93 -13.77
CA ILE A 212 -0.41 4.05 -14.69
C ILE A 212 -0.11 3.52 -16.09
N THR A 213 -0.98 3.84 -17.04
CA THR A 213 -0.83 3.44 -18.45
C THR A 213 -0.04 4.49 -19.23
N GLY A 214 -0.40 5.77 -19.09
CA GLY A 214 0.21 6.85 -19.86
C GLY A 214 -0.25 8.23 -19.43
N ILE A 215 0.42 9.26 -19.94
CA ILE A 215 0.17 10.67 -19.64
C ILE A 215 -0.09 11.38 -20.97
N THR A 216 -1.22 12.08 -21.10
CA THR A 216 -1.66 12.70 -22.36
C THR A 216 -2.19 14.13 -22.14
N GLY A 217 -2.25 14.95 -23.20
CA GLY A 217 -2.96 16.24 -23.19
C GLY A 217 -2.24 17.37 -22.46
N TYR A 218 -0.93 17.28 -22.26
CA TYR A 218 -0.14 18.29 -21.54
C TYR A 218 0.52 19.34 -22.45
N GLN A 219 0.43 19.16 -23.78
CA GLN A 219 1.17 19.94 -24.78
C GLN A 219 0.70 21.40 -24.91
N ASP A 220 -0.56 21.67 -24.58
CA ASP A 220 -1.16 23.01 -24.72
C ASP A 220 -0.64 24.02 -23.68
N SER A 221 0.01 23.52 -22.61
CA SER A 221 0.52 24.37 -21.53
C SER A 221 1.89 24.94 -21.86
N PRO A 222 2.21 26.17 -21.41
CA PRO A 222 3.54 26.72 -21.58
C PRO A 222 4.57 25.84 -20.86
N ALA A 223 5.56 25.36 -21.60
CA ALA A 223 6.64 24.55 -21.07
C ALA A 223 7.74 25.45 -20.49
N VAL A 224 8.21 25.13 -19.30
CA VAL A 224 9.40 25.77 -18.70
C VAL A 224 10.60 24.89 -19.02
N THR A 225 11.53 25.43 -19.80
CA THR A 225 12.85 24.83 -20.08
C THR A 225 13.90 25.51 -19.22
N LEU A 226 14.89 24.75 -18.77
CA LEU A 226 16.07 25.33 -18.16
C LEU A 226 17.07 25.61 -19.28
N ASP A 227 17.28 26.89 -19.57
CA ASP A 227 18.39 27.32 -20.42
C ASP A 227 19.68 27.08 -19.60
N SER A 228 20.60 26.29 -20.16
CA SER A 228 21.81 25.82 -19.47
C SER A 228 22.85 26.93 -19.26
#